data_AF-A0AAN9FWE5-F1
#
_entry.id   AF-A0AAN9FWE5-F1
#
_cell.length_a   1.000
_cell.length_b   1.000
_cell.length_c   1.000
_cell.angle_alpha   90.00
_cell.angle_beta   90.00
_cell.angle_gamma   90.00
#
_symmetry.space_group_name_H-M   'P 1'
#
loop_
_entity.id
_entity.type
_entity.pdbx_description
1 polymer ?
#
loop_
_entity_poly.entity_id
_entity_poly.type
_entity_poly.pdbx_seq_one_letter_code
_entity_poly.pdbx_strand_id
1 'polypeptide(L)'
;MAENMEKEENQPMPSEISDEEGTNDGSDESDSDDTTEQDEARIRELEKEISKNPYLYSSHVELIKKLRELGDLDRLRDARHNMQKHFPLSEEIWLEWLRDEVPLASEQEERDKVETLFNLAVKDYVSVPVWLEFVQFAIGGMGGEGGVQHVRDVFERAVTAVGLHVTQGANVWEAYREFENALLAGLMPQPGAVTTKEQEEAFSAQNQRIASLFKRQLAVPLMG
;
A
#
# COMPACT_ATOMS: atom_id res chain seq x y z
N MET A 1 46.66 -61.18 -23.79
CA MET A 1 45.44 -61.63 -24.51
C MET A 1 44.51 -60.43 -24.48
N ALA A 2 44.63 -59.50 -25.41
CA ALA A 2 44.20 -59.54 -26.82
C ALA A 2 42.67 -59.48 -26.96
N GLU A 3 42.16 -58.27 -27.18
CA GLU A 3 40.95 -57.95 -27.95
C GLU A 3 41.26 -56.58 -28.59
N ASN A 4 41.45 -56.54 -29.92
CA ASN A 4 40.45 -56.12 -30.92
C ASN A 4 40.19 -54.60 -30.86
N MET A 5 40.11 -53.83 -31.93
CA MET A 5 40.33 -53.99 -33.37
C MET A 5 40.26 -52.55 -33.92
N GLU A 6 41.18 -52.22 -34.82
CA GLU A 6 41.18 -51.18 -35.88
C GLU A 6 40.24 -49.94 -35.84
N LYS A 7 40.90 -48.76 -36.02
CA LYS A 7 40.57 -47.61 -36.90
C LYS A 7 39.25 -46.84 -36.64
N GLU A 8 39.10 -45.53 -36.83
CA GLU A 8 39.85 -44.46 -37.48
C GLU A 8 39.27 -43.11 -36.99
N GLU A 9 40.12 -42.08 -36.95
CA GLU A 9 39.85 -40.70 -37.39
C GLU A 9 38.63 -39.91 -36.85
N ASN A 10 38.87 -38.83 -36.09
CA ASN A 10 38.56 -37.46 -36.53
C ASN A 10 39.08 -36.37 -35.56
N GLN A 11 39.76 -35.36 -36.09
CA GLN A 11 40.13 -34.12 -35.38
C GLN A 11 38.95 -33.12 -35.40
N PRO A 12 38.82 -32.23 -34.40
CA PRO A 12 38.14 -30.94 -34.59
C PRO A 12 39.12 -29.76 -34.55
N MET A 13 38.97 -28.86 -35.53
CA MET A 13 39.67 -27.56 -35.64
C MET A 13 39.09 -26.51 -34.67
N PRO A 14 39.87 -25.51 -34.22
CA PRO A 14 39.46 -24.52 -33.22
C PRO A 14 39.01 -23.15 -33.77
N SER A 15 38.31 -22.47 -32.87
CA SER A 15 37.74 -21.11 -32.79
C SER A 15 38.57 -19.89 -33.26
N GLU A 16 37.88 -18.90 -33.84
CA GLU A 16 38.20 -17.46 -33.82
C GLU A 16 36.85 -16.70 -33.80
N ILE A 17 36.35 -16.17 -32.67
CA ILE A 17 36.50 -14.81 -32.09
C ILE A 17 36.43 -13.68 -33.12
N SER A 18 35.30 -12.96 -33.12
CA SER A 18 35.09 -11.70 -33.83
C SER A 18 34.54 -10.68 -32.83
N ASP A 19 35.40 -9.75 -32.41
CA ASP A 19 35.07 -8.57 -31.61
C ASP A 19 34.47 -7.48 -32.52
N GLU A 20 33.21 -7.09 -32.30
CA GLU A 20 32.65 -5.86 -32.85
C GLU A 20 32.42 -4.84 -31.72
N GLU A 21 33.28 -3.82 -31.73
CA GLU A 21 33.11 -2.54 -31.02
C GLU A 21 31.94 -1.77 -31.64
N GLY A 22 30.84 -1.68 -30.90
CA GLY A 22 29.69 -0.84 -31.22
C GLY A 22 29.47 0.21 -30.13
N THR A 23 30.17 1.34 -30.23
CA THR A 23 29.84 2.57 -29.51
C THR A 23 28.50 3.10 -30.00
N ASN A 24 27.46 3.01 -29.17
CA ASN A 24 26.20 3.74 -29.36
C ASN A 24 26.06 4.77 -28.23
N ASP A 25 26.64 5.94 -28.44
CA ASP A 25 26.33 7.17 -27.70
C ASP A 25 25.03 7.74 -28.27
N GLY A 26 23.91 7.31 -27.69
CA GLY A 26 22.58 7.84 -27.93
C GLY A 26 22.18 8.73 -26.75
N SER A 27 22.81 9.90 -26.67
CA SER A 27 22.37 11.00 -25.82
C SER A 27 21.14 11.65 -26.45
N ASP A 28 19.94 11.23 -26.05
CA ASP A 28 18.66 11.82 -26.48
C ASP A 28 17.93 12.38 -25.25
N GLU A 29 18.40 13.55 -24.79
CA GLU A 29 17.83 14.29 -23.67
C GLU A 29 17.62 15.74 -24.11
N SER A 30 16.43 16.07 -24.65
CA SER A 30 15.90 17.44 -24.70
C SER A 30 14.47 17.50 -25.30
N ASP A 31 13.48 16.91 -24.63
CA ASP A 31 12.05 17.16 -24.96
C ASP A 31 11.18 17.37 -23.69
N SER A 32 11.82 17.64 -22.54
CA SER A 32 11.14 17.73 -21.23
C SER A 32 10.73 19.14 -20.81
N ASP A 33 11.29 20.19 -21.42
CA ASP A 33 11.10 21.56 -20.93
C ASP A 33 9.78 22.19 -21.43
N ASP A 34 9.41 21.94 -22.70
CA ASP A 34 8.22 22.54 -23.33
C ASP A 34 6.90 21.98 -22.74
N THR A 35 6.90 20.70 -22.33
CA THR A 35 5.74 20.07 -21.68
C THR A 35 5.49 20.60 -20.28
N THR A 36 6.57 20.86 -19.53
CA THR A 36 6.51 21.37 -18.15
C THR A 36 5.99 22.81 -18.10
N GLU A 37 6.43 23.66 -19.02
CA GLU A 37 5.94 25.06 -19.13
C GLU A 37 4.44 25.12 -19.48
N GLN A 38 3.98 24.23 -20.36
CA GLN A 38 2.57 24.13 -20.75
C GLN A 38 1.69 23.65 -19.58
N ASP A 39 2.17 22.66 -18.81
CA ASP A 39 1.47 22.15 -17.64
C ASP A 39 1.39 23.20 -16.51
N GLU A 40 2.46 23.97 -16.28
CA GLU A 40 2.42 25.10 -15.35
C GLU A 40 1.42 26.19 -15.76
N ALA A 41 1.36 26.53 -17.05
CA ALA A 41 0.42 27.52 -17.56
C ALA A 41 -1.04 27.07 -17.33
N ARG A 42 -1.32 25.78 -17.58
CA ARG A 42 -2.64 25.19 -17.36
C ARG A 42 -3.02 25.16 -15.88
N ILE A 43 -2.08 24.85 -14.98
CA ILE A 43 -2.30 24.89 -13.53
C ILE A 43 -2.71 26.28 -13.07
N ARG A 44 -2.02 27.34 -13.52
CA ARG A 44 -2.36 28.73 -13.16
C ARG A 44 -3.75 29.12 -13.65
N GLU A 45 -4.16 28.63 -14.81
CA GLU A 45 -5.52 28.82 -15.31
C GLU A 45 -6.55 28.11 -14.42
N LEU A 46 -6.32 26.85 -14.06
CA LEU A 46 -7.20 26.07 -13.19
C LEU A 46 -7.33 26.69 -11.80
N GLU A 47 -6.24 27.17 -11.19
CA GLU A 47 -6.26 27.89 -9.92
C GLU A 47 -7.11 29.19 -10.01
N LYS A 48 -7.03 29.88 -11.15
CA LYS A 48 -7.85 31.07 -11.41
C LYS A 48 -9.33 30.74 -11.60
N GLU A 49 -9.64 29.59 -12.22
CA GLU A 49 -11.01 29.11 -12.34
C GLU A 49 -11.59 28.71 -10.98
N ILE A 50 -10.82 27.96 -10.17
CA ILE A 50 -11.23 27.52 -8.84
C ILE A 50 -11.40 28.70 -7.89
N SER A 51 -10.53 29.71 -7.96
CA SER A 51 -10.68 30.93 -7.14
C SER A 51 -11.92 31.75 -7.51
N LYS A 52 -12.34 31.72 -8.79
CA LYS A 52 -13.61 32.34 -9.23
C LYS A 52 -14.82 31.49 -8.83
N ASN A 53 -14.71 30.17 -8.92
CA ASN A 53 -15.78 29.24 -8.58
C ASN A 53 -15.23 27.98 -7.90
N PRO A 54 -15.25 27.93 -6.55
CA PRO A 54 -14.73 26.79 -5.79
C PRO A 54 -15.51 25.49 -5.99
N TYR A 55 -16.72 25.56 -6.55
CA TYR A 55 -17.62 24.42 -6.72
C TYR A 55 -17.44 23.70 -8.07
N LEU A 56 -16.38 23.97 -8.81
CA LEU A 56 -16.11 23.33 -10.08
C LEU A 56 -15.28 22.04 -9.90
N TYR A 57 -15.96 20.91 -9.73
CA TYR A 57 -15.35 19.60 -9.48
C TYR A 57 -14.30 19.20 -10.53
N SER A 58 -14.60 19.37 -11.82
CA SER A 58 -13.70 18.98 -12.92
C SER A 58 -12.36 19.71 -12.86
N SER A 59 -12.37 21.02 -12.56
CA SER A 59 -11.14 21.81 -12.49
C SER A 59 -10.28 21.40 -11.29
N HIS A 60 -10.87 21.01 -10.15
CA HIS A 60 -10.10 20.47 -9.03
C HIS A 60 -9.43 19.13 -9.37
N VAL A 61 -10.15 18.22 -10.03
CA VAL A 61 -9.59 16.92 -10.43
C VAL A 61 -8.47 17.08 -11.46
N GLU A 62 -8.67 17.93 -12.48
CA GLU A 62 -7.61 18.26 -13.45
C GLU A 62 -6.39 18.88 -12.78
N LEU A 63 -6.59 19.80 -11.83
CA LEU A 63 -5.51 20.45 -11.09
C LEU A 63 -4.69 19.42 -10.28
N ILE A 64 -5.36 18.56 -9.52
CA ILE A 64 -4.71 17.52 -8.71
C ILE A 64 -3.90 16.57 -9.61
N LYS A 65 -4.47 16.16 -10.75
CA LYS A 65 -3.78 15.29 -11.70
C LYS A 65 -2.52 15.95 -12.24
N LYS A 66 -2.60 17.21 -12.65
CA LYS A 66 -1.45 17.96 -13.19
C LYS A 66 -0.36 18.22 -12.15
N LEU A 67 -0.74 18.57 -10.93
CA LEU A 67 0.21 18.74 -9.83
C LEU A 67 0.93 17.43 -9.48
N ARG A 68 0.23 16.29 -9.56
CA ARG A 68 0.83 14.96 -9.37
C ARG A 68 1.79 14.59 -10.50
N GLU A 69 1.46 14.90 -11.76
CA GLU A 69 2.34 14.69 -12.93
C GLU A 69 3.64 15.51 -12.81
N LEU A 70 3.59 16.72 -12.26
CA LEU A 70 4.76 17.58 -12.01
C LEU A 70 5.58 17.20 -10.77
N GLY A 71 5.03 16.38 -9.86
CA GLY A 71 5.69 15.99 -8.62
C GLY A 71 5.78 17.08 -7.54
N ASP A 72 5.01 18.17 -7.66
CA ASP A 72 4.93 19.23 -6.65
C ASP A 72 4.01 18.82 -5.49
N LEU A 73 4.58 18.11 -4.51
CA LEU A 73 3.84 17.51 -3.40
C LEU A 73 3.18 18.54 -2.48
N ASP A 74 3.80 19.71 -2.27
CA ASP A 74 3.27 20.73 -1.37
C ASP A 74 2.02 21.39 -1.97
N ARG A 75 2.07 21.79 -3.24
CA ARG A 75 0.88 22.33 -3.93
C ARG A 75 -0.19 21.27 -4.11
N LEU A 76 0.20 20.01 -4.32
CA LEU A 76 -0.74 18.89 -4.43
C LEU A 76 -1.53 18.69 -3.13
N ARG A 77 -0.89 18.78 -1.96
CA ARG A 77 -1.56 18.74 -0.65
C ARG A 77 -2.56 19.87 -0.49
N ASP A 78 -2.16 21.10 -0.82
CA ASP A 78 -3.04 22.26 -0.74
C ASP A 78 -4.26 22.14 -1.67
N ALA A 79 -4.06 21.67 -2.90
CA ALA A 79 -5.13 21.44 -3.86
C ALA A 79 -6.12 20.37 -3.36
N ARG A 80 -5.62 19.25 -2.82
CA ARG A 80 -6.45 18.17 -2.25
C ARG A 80 -7.24 18.65 -1.03
N HIS A 81 -6.61 19.40 -0.11
CA HIS A 81 -7.31 20.01 1.02
C HIS A 81 -8.36 21.05 0.58
N ASN A 82 -8.07 21.83 -0.45
CA ASN A 82 -9.05 22.79 -0.99
C ASN A 82 -10.28 22.06 -1.54
N MET A 83 -10.07 21.01 -2.34
CA MET A 83 -11.17 20.18 -2.87
C MET A 83 -11.98 19.53 -1.73
N GLN A 84 -11.31 18.95 -0.73
CA GLN A 84 -11.95 18.28 0.42
C GLN A 84 -12.88 19.21 1.21
N LYS A 85 -12.56 20.51 1.32
CA LYS A 85 -13.42 21.50 2.02
C LYS A 85 -14.79 21.68 1.36
N HIS A 86 -14.87 21.43 0.05
CA HIS A 86 -16.07 21.67 -0.74
C HIS A 86 -16.78 20.38 -1.14
N PHE A 87 -16.05 19.26 -1.22
CA PHE A 87 -16.57 17.99 -1.71
C PHE A 87 -16.12 16.81 -0.84
N PRO A 88 -17.00 15.82 -0.59
CA PRO A 88 -16.55 14.50 -0.19
C PRO A 88 -15.77 13.86 -1.34
N LEU A 89 -14.53 13.44 -1.08
CA LEU A 89 -13.65 12.95 -2.15
C LEU A 89 -13.99 11.50 -2.51
N SER A 90 -13.81 11.13 -3.78
CA SER A 90 -14.00 9.74 -4.22
C SER A 90 -12.97 8.81 -3.57
N GLU A 91 -13.29 7.52 -3.51
CA GLU A 91 -12.36 6.48 -3.06
C GLU A 91 -11.01 6.56 -3.78
N GLU A 92 -11.01 6.76 -5.10
CA GLU A 92 -9.80 6.86 -5.92
C GLU A 92 -8.90 8.02 -5.48
N ILE A 93 -9.46 9.22 -5.29
CA ILE A 93 -8.69 10.41 -4.88
C ILE A 93 -8.12 10.22 -3.46
N TRP A 94 -8.91 9.63 -2.56
CA TRP A 94 -8.44 9.31 -1.21
C TRP A 94 -7.29 8.31 -1.23
N LEU A 95 -7.42 7.22 -1.98
CA LEU A 95 -6.38 6.20 -2.09
C LEU A 95 -5.10 6.75 -2.71
N GLU A 96 -5.21 7.57 -3.76
CA GLU A 96 -4.04 8.22 -4.35
C GLU A 96 -3.34 9.14 -3.35
N TRP A 97 -4.09 9.95 -2.62
CA TRP A 97 -3.51 10.83 -1.62
C TRP A 97 -2.82 10.03 -0.50
N LEU A 98 -3.48 9.02 0.05
CA LEU A 98 -2.92 8.18 1.10
C LEU A 98 -1.64 7.46 0.62
N ARG A 99 -1.61 6.97 -0.62
CA ARG A 99 -0.42 6.31 -1.19
C ARG A 99 0.76 7.25 -1.42
N ASP A 100 0.50 8.53 -1.67
CA ASP A 100 1.56 9.52 -1.78
C ASP A 100 2.11 9.90 -0.39
N GLU A 101 1.27 9.94 0.65
CA GLU A 101 1.67 10.38 2.01
C GLU A 101 2.27 9.25 2.88
N VAL A 102 1.78 8.02 2.75
CA VAL A 102 2.24 6.87 3.56
C VAL A 102 3.75 6.65 3.49
N PRO A 103 4.40 6.65 2.30
CA PRO A 103 5.85 6.49 2.19
C PRO A 103 6.66 7.65 2.78
N LEU A 104 6.05 8.84 2.87
CA LEU A 104 6.70 10.04 3.41
C LEU A 104 6.67 10.08 4.94
N ALA A 105 5.77 9.32 5.58
CA ALA A 105 5.60 9.30 7.02
C ALA A 105 6.67 8.44 7.73
N SER A 106 7.85 9.02 7.89
CA SER A 106 9.00 8.37 8.55
C SER A 106 9.04 8.62 10.05
N GLU A 107 8.60 9.81 10.48
CA GLU A 107 8.57 10.21 11.88
C GLU A 107 7.21 9.94 12.52
N GLN A 108 7.16 9.77 13.84
CA GLN A 108 5.90 9.52 14.55
C GLN A 108 4.90 10.66 14.38
N GLU A 109 5.36 11.92 14.33
CA GLU A 109 4.48 13.08 14.09
C GLU A 109 3.85 13.03 12.68
N GLU A 110 4.61 12.62 11.67
CA GLU A 110 4.10 12.45 10.31
C GLU A 110 3.11 11.29 10.24
N ARG A 111 3.38 10.20 10.98
CA ARG A 111 2.46 9.07 11.07
C ARG A 111 1.13 9.47 11.70
N ASP A 112 1.14 10.33 12.72
CA ASP A 112 -0.08 10.85 13.36
C ASP A 112 -0.89 11.74 12.38
N LYS A 113 -0.20 12.49 11.51
CA LYS A 113 -0.85 13.28 10.42
C LYS A 113 -1.50 12.36 9.39
N VAL A 114 -0.82 11.30 8.95
CA VAL A 114 -1.38 10.31 8.03
C VAL A 114 -2.53 9.54 8.67
N GLU A 115 -2.45 9.22 9.96
CA GLU A 115 -3.57 8.61 10.69
C GLU A 115 -4.79 9.55 10.73
N THR A 116 -4.57 10.84 10.96
CA THR A 116 -5.64 11.85 10.88
C THR A 116 -6.25 11.88 9.49
N LEU A 117 -5.44 11.74 8.43
CA LEU A 117 -5.89 11.69 7.04
C LEU A 117 -6.75 10.44 6.78
N PHE A 118 -6.34 9.26 7.24
CA PHE A 118 -7.17 8.05 7.18
C PHE A 118 -8.50 8.22 7.91
N ASN A 119 -8.48 8.83 9.09
CA ASN A 119 -9.70 9.12 9.87
C ASN A 119 -10.64 10.10 9.15
N LEU A 120 -10.14 10.95 8.26
CA LEU A 120 -10.96 11.78 7.38
C LEU A 120 -11.51 10.96 6.21
N ALA A 121 -10.66 10.18 5.53
CA ALA A 121 -11.05 9.37 4.37
C ALA A 121 -12.19 8.39 4.70
N VAL A 122 -12.13 7.70 5.84
CA VAL A 122 -13.17 6.72 6.25
C VAL A 122 -14.50 7.36 6.65
N LYS A 123 -14.58 8.70 6.77
CA LYS A 123 -15.82 9.42 7.09
C LYS A 123 -16.63 9.80 5.86
N ASP A 124 -15.98 10.04 4.72
CA ASP A 124 -16.65 10.47 3.50
C ASP A 124 -17.51 9.35 2.91
N TYR A 125 -16.94 8.16 2.77
CA TYR A 125 -17.63 6.99 2.20
C TYR A 125 -17.22 5.69 2.89
N VAL A 126 -18.13 4.72 2.87
CA VAL A 126 -17.87 3.35 3.32
C VAL A 126 -17.06 2.63 2.22
N SER A 127 -15.73 2.73 2.31
CA SER A 127 -14.78 2.14 1.35
C SER A 127 -13.97 1.02 2.01
N VAL A 128 -14.13 -0.22 1.53
CA VAL A 128 -13.31 -1.35 2.00
C VAL A 128 -11.82 -1.16 1.64
N PRO A 129 -11.46 -0.74 0.41
CA PRO A 129 -10.07 -0.47 0.06
C PRO A 129 -9.38 0.53 0.99
N VAL A 130 -10.03 1.64 1.36
CA VAL A 130 -9.45 2.63 2.28
C VAL A 130 -9.21 2.02 3.67
N TRP A 131 -10.14 1.21 4.17
CA TRP A 131 -9.94 0.49 5.44
C TRP A 131 -8.78 -0.51 5.39
N LEU A 132 -8.60 -1.20 4.25
CA LEU A 132 -7.48 -2.14 4.06
C LEU A 132 -6.13 -1.41 4.05
N GLU A 133 -6.03 -0.28 3.37
CA GLU A 133 -4.81 0.56 3.41
C GLU A 133 -4.57 1.10 4.83
N PHE A 134 -5.62 1.47 5.56
CA PHE A 134 -5.48 1.96 6.94
C PHE A 134 -4.94 0.88 7.88
N VAL A 135 -5.47 -0.35 7.82
CA VAL A 135 -4.94 -1.44 8.65
C VAL A 135 -3.50 -1.80 8.27
N GLN A 136 -3.14 -1.76 6.98
CA GLN A 136 -1.76 -1.99 6.53
C GLN A 136 -0.81 -0.90 7.05
N PHE A 137 -1.22 0.36 7.02
CA PHE A 137 -0.46 1.46 7.60
C PHE A 137 -0.28 1.31 9.11
N ALA A 138 -1.34 0.90 9.84
CA ALA A 138 -1.28 0.64 11.27
C ALA A 138 -0.31 -0.52 11.59
N ILE A 139 -0.35 -1.60 10.82
CA ILE A 139 0.55 -2.76 10.91
C ILE A 139 2.01 -2.33 10.75
N GLY A 140 2.30 -1.44 9.79
CA GLY A 140 3.64 -0.87 9.59
C GLY A 140 4.21 -0.17 10.83
N GLY A 141 3.35 0.35 11.71
CA GLY A 141 3.73 0.98 12.97
C GLY A 141 3.64 0.10 14.22
N MET A 142 3.36 -1.20 14.09
CA MET A 142 3.07 -2.04 15.26
C MET A 142 4.26 -2.19 16.23
N GLY A 143 5.49 -1.93 15.77
CA GLY A 143 6.71 -2.05 16.56
C GLY A 143 6.86 -1.00 17.67
N GLY A 144 6.03 0.05 17.67
CA GLY A 144 5.97 1.04 18.73
C GLY A 144 5.29 0.54 20.01
N GLU A 145 5.37 1.32 21.09
CA GLU A 145 4.70 1.02 22.34
C GLU A 145 3.17 0.96 22.14
N GLY A 146 2.55 -0.16 22.52
CA GLY A 146 1.11 -0.37 22.32
C GLY A 146 0.67 -0.54 20.86
N GLY A 147 1.59 -0.62 19.90
CA GLY A 147 1.28 -0.69 18.47
C GLY A 147 0.38 -1.87 18.10
N VAL A 148 0.58 -3.04 18.70
CA VAL A 148 -0.30 -4.21 18.50
C VAL A 148 -1.75 -3.93 18.93
N GLN A 149 -1.94 -3.22 20.04
CA GLN A 149 -3.29 -2.88 20.50
C GLN A 149 -3.93 -1.86 19.56
N HIS A 150 -3.17 -0.87 19.12
CA HIS A 150 -3.63 0.10 18.13
C HIS A 150 -4.09 -0.57 16.84
N VAL A 151 -3.32 -1.52 16.29
CA VAL A 151 -3.71 -2.29 15.09
C VAL A 151 -5.03 -3.02 15.29
N ARG A 152 -5.23 -3.66 16.46
CA ARG A 152 -6.50 -4.31 16.81
C ARG A 152 -7.66 -3.32 16.85
N ASP A 153 -7.45 -2.14 17.43
CA ASP A 153 -8.49 -1.12 17.52
C ASP A 153 -8.90 -0.63 16.12
N VAL A 154 -7.94 -0.47 15.19
CA VAL A 154 -8.23 -0.13 13.78
C VAL A 154 -9.00 -1.28 13.09
N PHE A 155 -8.61 -2.54 13.30
CA PHE A 155 -9.35 -3.69 12.76
C PHE A 155 -10.79 -3.77 13.29
N GLU A 156 -11.01 -3.56 14.59
CA GLU A 156 -12.36 -3.59 15.18
C GLU A 156 -13.24 -2.47 14.61
N ARG A 157 -12.66 -1.28 14.38
CA ARG A 157 -13.34 -0.19 13.67
C ARG A 157 -13.67 -0.57 12.23
N ALA A 158 -12.73 -1.16 11.51
CA ALA A 158 -12.93 -1.60 10.13
C ALA A 158 -14.02 -2.67 10.03
N VAL A 159 -13.99 -3.69 10.88
CA VAL A 159 -15.02 -4.74 10.95
C VAL A 159 -16.40 -4.16 11.28
N THR A 160 -16.46 -3.17 12.17
CA THR A 160 -17.72 -2.51 12.51
C THR A 160 -18.27 -1.71 11.31
N ALA A 161 -17.39 -1.04 10.55
CA ALA A 161 -17.80 -0.19 9.43
C ALA A 161 -18.11 -0.98 8.14
N VAL A 162 -17.26 -1.94 7.78
CA VAL A 162 -17.29 -2.66 6.49
C VAL A 162 -17.36 -4.18 6.62
N GLY A 163 -17.39 -4.73 7.83
CA GLY A 163 -17.41 -6.18 8.05
C GLY A 163 -18.70 -6.88 7.61
N LEU A 164 -19.76 -6.13 7.27
CA LEU A 164 -21.01 -6.65 6.68
C LEU A 164 -21.09 -6.43 5.16
N HIS A 165 -20.06 -5.87 4.54
CA HIS A 165 -20.07 -5.60 3.11
C HIS A 165 -20.12 -6.91 2.31
N VAL A 166 -21.17 -7.08 1.50
CA VAL A 166 -21.54 -8.38 0.91
C VAL A 166 -20.41 -9.03 0.10
N THR A 167 -19.74 -8.26 -0.76
CA THR A 167 -18.71 -8.77 -1.68
C THR A 167 -17.27 -8.63 -1.19
N GLN A 168 -16.98 -7.62 -0.36
CA GLN A 168 -15.61 -7.24 0.02
C GLN A 168 -15.36 -7.30 1.52
N GLY A 169 -16.40 -7.47 2.35
CA GLY A 169 -16.26 -7.51 3.81
C GLY A 169 -15.39 -8.68 4.27
N ALA A 170 -15.42 -9.80 3.53
CA ALA A 170 -14.57 -10.96 3.76
C ALA A 170 -13.07 -10.61 3.80
N ASN A 171 -12.62 -9.68 2.95
CA ASN A 171 -11.21 -9.26 2.86
C ASN A 171 -10.72 -8.66 4.18
N VAL A 172 -11.56 -7.88 4.88
CA VAL A 172 -11.19 -7.27 6.17
C VAL A 172 -11.11 -8.33 7.26
N TRP A 173 -12.06 -9.27 7.29
CA TRP A 173 -12.01 -10.37 8.23
C TRP A 173 -10.80 -11.28 7.98
N GLU A 174 -10.46 -11.55 6.72
CA GLU A 174 -9.28 -12.34 6.34
C GLU A 174 -8.00 -11.66 6.80
N ALA A 175 -7.81 -10.38 6.45
CA ALA A 175 -6.67 -9.60 6.91
C ALA A 175 -6.56 -9.58 8.44
N TYR A 176 -7.67 -9.48 9.16
CA TYR A 176 -7.65 -9.49 10.62
C TYR A 176 -7.23 -10.87 11.17
N ARG A 177 -7.72 -11.95 10.58
CA ARG A 177 -7.31 -13.32 10.98
C ARG A 177 -5.85 -13.57 10.65
N GLU A 178 -5.36 -13.14 9.50
CA GLU A 178 -3.96 -13.28 9.11
C GLU A 178 -3.05 -12.54 10.09
N PHE A 179 -3.42 -11.32 10.47
CA PHE A 179 -2.70 -10.55 11.49
C PHE A 179 -2.62 -11.29 12.83
N GLU A 180 -3.74 -11.76 13.39
CA GLU A 180 -3.72 -12.46 14.68
C GLU A 180 -3.02 -13.84 14.59
N ASN A 181 -3.10 -14.53 13.45
CA ASN A 181 -2.33 -15.76 13.21
C ASN A 181 -0.82 -15.50 13.12
N ALA A 182 -0.39 -14.41 12.49
CA ALA A 182 1.01 -14.00 12.44
C ALA A 182 1.55 -13.71 13.85
N LEU A 183 0.76 -13.04 14.69
CA LEU A 183 1.10 -12.85 16.11
C LEU A 183 1.19 -14.17 16.86
N LEU A 184 0.27 -15.11 16.62
CA LEU A 184 0.31 -16.44 17.25
C LEU A 184 1.56 -17.21 16.84
N ALA A 185 1.95 -17.17 15.56
CA ALA A 185 3.17 -17.79 15.06
C ALA A 185 4.43 -17.24 15.74
N GLY A 186 4.46 -15.92 16.01
CA GLY A 186 5.54 -15.29 16.77
C GLY A 186 5.61 -15.69 18.25
N LEU A 187 4.52 -16.21 18.81
CA LEU A 187 4.45 -16.72 20.20
C LEU A 187 4.76 -18.21 20.32
N MET A 188 4.93 -18.93 19.21
CA MET A 188 5.20 -20.37 19.26
C MET A 188 6.58 -20.64 19.87
N PRO A 189 6.68 -21.54 20.85
CA PRO A 189 7.96 -21.90 21.44
C PRO A 189 8.83 -22.61 20.41
N GLN A 190 10.14 -22.36 20.48
CA GLN A 190 11.09 -23.09 19.65
C GLN A 190 11.08 -24.58 20.01
N PRO A 191 11.26 -25.49 19.02
CA PRO A 191 11.31 -26.93 19.29
C PRO A 191 12.34 -27.25 20.38
N GLY A 192 11.89 -27.84 21.49
CA GLY A 192 12.74 -28.22 22.63
C GLY A 192 12.94 -27.15 23.71
N ALA A 193 12.34 -25.96 23.58
CA ALA A 193 12.31 -24.95 24.64
C ALA A 193 11.24 -25.30 25.69
N VAL A 194 11.56 -25.05 26.96
CA VAL A 194 10.56 -25.11 28.04
C VAL A 194 9.77 -23.83 28.03
N THR A 195 8.46 -23.92 27.78
CA THR A 195 7.54 -22.80 27.83
C THR A 195 7.39 -22.27 29.25
N THR A 196 7.44 -20.95 29.42
CA THR A 196 7.04 -20.34 30.69
C THR A 196 5.52 -20.32 30.80
N LYS A 197 5.00 -20.28 32.02
CA LYS A 197 3.56 -20.14 32.26
C LYS A 197 2.98 -18.89 31.58
N GLU A 198 3.74 -17.79 31.59
CA GLU A 198 3.36 -16.53 30.92
C GLU A 198 3.25 -16.69 29.39
N GLN A 199 4.15 -17.45 28.77
CA GLN A 199 4.10 -17.75 27.34
C GLN A 199 2.91 -18.64 26.99
N GLU A 200 2.59 -19.64 27.82
CA GLU A 200 1.41 -20.48 27.65
C GLU A 200 0.10 -19.69 27.79
N GLU A 201 0.03 -18.78 28.77
CA GLU A 201 -1.11 -17.89 28.97
C GLU A 201 -1.29 -16.93 27.78
N ALA A 202 -0.19 -16.33 27.28
CA ALA A 202 -0.21 -15.46 26.11
C ALA A 202 -0.64 -16.22 24.84
N PHE A 203 -0.11 -17.43 24.63
CA PHE A 203 -0.50 -18.30 23.52
C PHE A 203 -1.99 -18.66 23.58
N SER A 204 -2.49 -19.06 24.75
CA SER A 204 -3.89 -19.41 24.96
C SER A 204 -4.82 -18.22 24.72
N ALA A 205 -4.47 -17.04 25.24
CA ALA A 205 -5.21 -15.81 25.03
C ALA A 205 -5.27 -15.45 23.53
N GLN A 206 -4.15 -15.56 22.82
CA GLN A 206 -4.08 -15.28 21.39
C GLN A 206 -4.93 -16.27 20.57
N ASN A 207 -4.87 -17.56 20.90
CA ASN A 207 -5.67 -18.59 20.25
C ASN A 207 -7.19 -18.37 20.48
N GLN A 208 -7.58 -17.94 21.69
CA GLN A 208 -8.96 -17.59 21.99
C GLN A 208 -9.46 -16.39 21.17
N ARG A 209 -8.61 -15.38 20.91
CA ARG A 209 -8.96 -14.24 20.05
C ARG A 209 -9.26 -14.71 18.63
N ILE A 210 -8.39 -15.53 18.04
CA ILE A 210 -8.58 -16.09 16.71
C ILE A 210 -9.89 -16.89 16.64
N ALA A 211 -10.14 -17.75 17.63
CA ALA A 211 -11.39 -18.52 17.71
C ALA A 211 -12.63 -17.61 17.83
N SER A 212 -12.54 -16.48 18.54
CA SER A 212 -13.62 -15.50 18.64
C SER A 212 -13.87 -14.80 17.30
N LEU A 213 -12.82 -14.44 16.55
CA LEU A 213 -12.95 -13.86 15.21
C LEU A 213 -13.66 -14.80 14.24
N PHE A 214 -13.30 -16.08 14.22
CA PHE A 214 -14.02 -17.07 13.40
C PHE A 214 -15.50 -17.17 13.76
N LYS A 215 -15.83 -17.23 15.06
CA LYS A 215 -17.23 -17.28 15.51
C LYS A 215 -18.01 -16.04 15.07
N ARG A 216 -17.40 -14.86 15.17
CA ARG A 216 -18.02 -13.60 14.75
C ARG A 216 -18.24 -13.56 13.24
N GLN A 217 -17.25 -13.94 12.45
CA GLN A 217 -17.35 -13.94 11.00
C GLN A 217 -18.44 -14.92 10.50
N LEU A 218 -18.53 -16.12 11.09
CA LEU A 218 -19.55 -17.11 10.73
C LEU A 218 -20.98 -16.64 11.03
N ALA A 219 -21.15 -15.64 11.91
CA ALA A 219 -22.45 -15.03 12.20
C ALA A 219 -22.85 -13.95 11.17
N VAL A 220 -21.96 -13.59 10.24
CA VAL A 220 -22.20 -12.57 9.22
C VAL A 220 -22.51 -13.24 7.87
N PRO A 221 -23.55 -12.79 7.14
CA PRO A 221 -23.84 -13.29 5.80
C PRO A 221 -22.90 -12.65 4.76
N LEU A 222 -21.63 -13.07 4.77
CA LEU A 222 -20.66 -12.70 3.74
C LEU A 222 -20.75 -13.65 2.56
N MET A 223 -20.45 -13.16 1.34
CA MET A 223 -20.13 -14.08 0.25
C MET A 223 -18.73 -14.65 0.50
N GLY A 224 -18.70 -15.96 0.77
CA GLY A 224 -17.52 -16.80 0.92
C GLY A 224 -17.91 -18.24 0.61
#